data_AF-A0A967W1Y3-F1
#
_entry.id   AF-A0A967W1Y3-F1
#
_cell.length_a   1.000
_cell.length_b   1.000
_cell.length_c   1.000
_cell.angle_alpha   90.00
_cell.angle_beta   90.00
_cell.angle_gamma   90.00
#
_symmetry.space_group_name_H-M   'P 1'
#
loop_
_entity.id
_entity.type
_entity.pdbx_description
1 polymer ?
#
loop_
_entity_poly.entity_id
_entity_poly.type
_entity_poly.pdbx_seq_one_letter_code
_entity_poly.pdbx_strand_id
1 'polypeptide(L)'
;MYYSGMLYLYSRLKTHGTYERKLKILMYHSVLNDNDKLRAELQPGMCVLQSTFEKQVRYLSKKYEVISIEKLFEMVSQKRAPDKSTAVITFDDGWRDNYDYAFPVLMKCNCP
;
A
#
# COMPACT_ATOMS: atom_id res chain seq x y z
N MET A 1 28.74 0.72 -22.17
CA MET A 1 29.48 1.81 -21.48
C MET A 1 28.53 2.70 -20.67
N TYR A 2 27.78 2.22 -19.68
CA TYR A 2 27.02 3.10 -18.75
C TYR A 2 26.79 2.41 -17.39
N TYR A 3 27.89 2.10 -16.70
CA TYR A 3 27.87 1.66 -15.29
C TYR A 3 28.77 2.56 -14.43
N SER A 4 28.88 3.85 -14.79
CA SER A 4 29.39 4.83 -13.84
C SER A 4 28.25 5.06 -12.85
N GLY A 5 28.46 4.71 -11.58
CA GLY A 5 27.50 4.94 -10.50
C GLY A 5 27.02 6.39 -10.39
N MET A 6 27.47 7.31 -11.24
CA MET A 6 26.90 8.62 -11.52
C MET A 6 25.41 8.58 -11.85
N LEU A 7 24.88 7.62 -12.64
CA LEU A 7 23.43 7.60 -12.89
C LEU A 7 22.63 7.21 -11.63
N TYR A 8 23.20 6.28 -10.84
CA TYR A 8 22.68 5.87 -9.54
C TYR A 8 22.81 6.97 -8.47
N LEU A 9 23.91 7.71 -8.48
CA LEU A 9 24.15 8.83 -7.57
C LEU A 9 23.29 10.03 -7.98
N TYR A 10 23.16 10.29 -9.27
CA TYR A 10 22.29 11.32 -9.83
C TYR A 10 20.82 11.00 -9.57
N SER A 11 20.38 9.74 -9.75
CA SER A 11 19.05 9.34 -9.33
C SER A 11 18.91 9.58 -7.84
N ARG A 12 19.80 9.10 -6.98
CA ARG A 12 19.75 9.31 -5.52
C ARG A 12 19.77 10.79 -5.06
N LEU A 13 20.36 11.68 -5.86
CA LEU A 13 20.43 13.12 -5.58
C LEU A 13 19.24 13.89 -6.17
N LYS A 14 18.63 13.40 -7.25
CA LYS A 14 17.49 14.02 -7.94
C LYS A 14 16.15 13.43 -7.51
N THR A 15 16.17 12.19 -7.02
CA THR A 15 15.03 11.50 -6.45
C THR A 15 14.88 11.94 -5.00
N HIS A 16 13.83 12.72 -4.80
CA HIS A 16 12.87 12.51 -3.74
C HIS A 16 12.98 13.48 -2.56
N GLY A 17 12.17 14.54 -2.64
CA GLY A 17 11.72 15.28 -1.47
C GLY A 17 11.24 14.32 -0.37
N THR A 18 11.32 14.74 0.89
CA THR A 18 11.09 13.95 2.10
C THR A 18 9.93 12.94 2.05
N TYR A 19 8.87 13.22 1.30
CA TYR A 19 7.75 12.33 1.02
C TYR A 19 8.12 10.99 0.37
N GLU A 20 8.82 10.99 -0.76
CA GLU A 20 8.98 9.78 -1.59
C GLU A 20 9.86 8.70 -0.91
N ARG A 21 10.65 9.08 0.11
CA ARG A 21 11.41 8.12 0.92
C ARG A 21 10.63 7.53 2.10
N LYS A 22 9.55 8.18 2.56
CA LYS A 22 8.83 7.79 3.78
C LYS A 22 7.38 7.37 3.56
N LEU A 23 6.74 7.79 2.48
CA LEU A 23 5.34 7.45 2.19
C LEU A 23 5.27 6.29 1.19
N LYS A 24 4.40 5.32 1.46
CA LYS A 24 4.01 4.26 0.53
C LYS A 24 2.48 4.22 0.41
N ILE A 25 1.98 4.16 -0.81
CA ILE A 25 0.54 3.97 -1.07
C ILE A 25 0.42 2.62 -1.76
N LEU A 26 -0.32 1.70 -1.14
CA LEU A 26 -0.56 0.35 -1.67
C LEU A 26 -2.00 0.27 -2.14
N MET A 27 -2.17 0.00 -3.43
CA MET A 27 -3.45 -0.09 -4.10
C MET A 27 -3.80 -1.56 -4.35
N TYR A 28 -4.99 -1.94 -3.96
CA TYR A 28 -5.60 -3.25 -4.17
C TYR A 28 -6.85 -3.10 -5.03
N HIS A 29 -7.24 -4.13 -5.77
CA HIS A 29 -8.53 -4.15 -6.47
C HIS A 29 -9.48 -5.15 -5.81
N SER A 30 -9.07 -6.42 -5.71
CA SER A 30 -9.89 -7.51 -5.15
C SER A 30 -9.13 -8.32 -4.09
N VAL A 31 -9.78 -8.59 -2.96
CA VAL A 31 -9.29 -9.52 -1.93
C VAL A 31 -10.21 -10.72 -1.87
N LEU A 32 -9.74 -11.86 -2.37
CA LEU A 32 -10.53 -13.09 -2.48
C LEU A 32 -10.35 -14.00 -1.26
N ASN A 33 -11.33 -14.85 -1.01
CA ASN A 33 -11.15 -15.99 -0.11
C ASN A 33 -10.02 -16.91 -0.61
N ASP A 34 -9.30 -17.56 0.31
CA ASP A 34 -8.20 -18.48 -0.03
C ASP A 34 -8.65 -19.66 -0.93
N ASN A 35 -9.93 -20.05 -0.87
CA ASN A 35 -10.50 -21.13 -1.66
C ASN A 35 -11.23 -20.66 -2.93
N ASP A 36 -11.18 -19.36 -3.24
CA ASP A 36 -11.93 -18.82 -4.37
C ASP A 36 -11.30 -19.23 -5.71
N LYS A 37 -12.14 -19.78 -6.59
CA LYS A 37 -11.73 -20.22 -7.93
C LYS A 37 -11.54 -19.04 -8.89
N LEU A 38 -12.15 -17.89 -8.59
CA LEU A 38 -12.04 -16.67 -9.39
C LEU A 38 -10.59 -16.20 -9.54
N ARG A 39 -9.68 -16.58 -8.62
CA ARG A 39 -8.25 -16.30 -8.75
C ARG A 39 -7.68 -16.76 -10.11
N ALA A 40 -8.16 -17.88 -10.65
CA ALA A 40 -7.68 -18.39 -11.95
C ALA A 40 -8.21 -17.60 -13.16
N GLU A 41 -9.30 -16.84 -12.96
CA GLU A 41 -9.99 -16.08 -14.01
C GLU A 41 -9.56 -14.62 -14.05
N LEU A 42 -9.06 -14.08 -12.93
CA LEU A 42 -8.60 -12.70 -12.83
C LEU A 42 -7.18 -12.52 -13.34
N GLN A 43 -6.91 -11.34 -13.92
CA GLN A 43 -5.57 -11.01 -14.37
C GLN A 43 -4.58 -10.99 -13.18
N PRO A 44 -3.35 -11.50 -13.37
CA PRO A 44 -2.30 -11.40 -12.36
C PRO A 44 -2.12 -9.95 -11.90
N GLY A 45 -2.17 -9.72 -10.59
CA GLY A 45 -2.07 -8.37 -10.00
C GLY A 45 -3.41 -7.69 -9.72
N MET A 46 -4.53 -8.21 -10.24
CA MET A 46 -5.87 -7.70 -9.92
C MET A 46 -6.45 -8.29 -8.63
N CYS A 47 -5.92 -9.42 -8.15
CA CYS A 47 -6.42 -10.03 -6.92
C CYS A 47 -5.29 -10.47 -5.98
N VAL A 48 -5.62 -10.51 -4.70
CA VAL A 48 -4.80 -11.10 -3.64
C VAL A 48 -5.66 -12.01 -2.78
N LEU A 49 -5.08 -13.08 -2.26
CA LEU A 49 -5.80 -13.95 -1.31
C LEU A 49 -5.86 -13.30 0.07
N GLN A 50 -6.95 -13.50 0.80
CA GLN A 50 -7.18 -12.95 2.13
C GLN A 50 -6.02 -13.27 3.09
N SER A 51 -5.49 -14.50 3.09
CA SER A 51 -4.33 -14.86 3.92
C SER A 51 -3.05 -14.10 3.55
N THR A 52 -2.89 -13.77 2.27
CA THR A 52 -1.73 -13.00 1.78
C THR A 52 -1.90 -11.52 2.10
N PHE A 53 -3.11 -10.99 1.93
CA PHE A 53 -3.47 -9.65 2.35
C PHE A 53 -3.24 -9.46 3.86
N GLU A 54 -3.67 -10.41 4.71
CA GLU A 54 -3.44 -10.35 6.16
C GLU A 54 -1.94 -10.30 6.51
N LYS A 55 -1.11 -11.10 5.82
CA LYS A 55 0.35 -11.05 6.02
C LYS A 55 0.93 -9.68 5.64
N GLN A 56 0.45 -9.09 4.55
CA GLN A 56 0.89 -7.76 4.10
C GLN A 56 0.46 -6.67 5.09
N VAL A 57 -0.80 -6.63 5.51
CA VAL A 57 -1.30 -5.64 6.48
C VAL A 57 -0.58 -5.77 7.82
N ARG A 58 -0.34 -6.98 8.31
CA ARG A 58 0.46 -7.22 9.54
C ARG A 58 1.91 -6.76 9.41
N TYR A 59 2.50 -6.88 8.23
CA TYR A 59 3.84 -6.37 7.99
C TYR A 59 3.83 -4.84 7.99
N LEU A 60 2.86 -4.22 7.32
CA LEU A 60 2.69 -2.77 7.26
C LEU A 60 2.51 -2.19 8.66
N SER A 61 1.58 -2.71 9.46
CA SER A 61 1.29 -2.20 10.82
C SER A 61 2.49 -2.32 11.78
N LYS A 62 3.43 -3.23 11.52
CA LYS A 62 4.67 -3.36 12.30
C LYS A 62 5.80 -2.43 11.85
N LYS A 63 5.80 -1.98 10.60
CA LYS A 63 6.93 -1.26 9.98
C LYS A 63 6.62 0.18 9.59
N TYR A 64 5.34 0.49 9.43
CA TYR A 64 4.83 1.77 8.99
C TYR A 64 3.73 2.25 9.94
N GLU A 65 3.61 3.56 10.05
CA GLU A 65 2.39 4.19 10.54
C GLU A 65 1.35 4.13 9.43
N VAL A 66 0.39 3.23 9.55
CA VAL A 66 -0.72 3.11 8.58
C VAL A 66 -1.75 4.19 8.89
N ILE A 67 -1.99 5.09 7.94
CA ILE A 67 -2.94 6.20 8.10
C ILE A 67 -4.04 6.13 7.04
N SER A 68 -5.17 6.79 7.32
CA SER A 68 -6.24 6.91 6.34
C SER A 68 -5.84 7.87 5.22
N ILE A 69 -6.51 7.76 4.07
CA ILE A 69 -6.26 8.65 2.94
C ILE A 69 -6.63 10.11 3.26
N GLU A 70 -7.65 10.33 4.09
CA GLU A 70 -8.05 11.66 4.57
C GLU A 70 -6.93 12.31 5.38
N LYS A 71 -6.26 11.52 6.24
CA LYS A 71 -5.12 12.02 7.01
C LYS A 71 -3.95 12.40 6.11
N LEU A 72 -3.70 11.61 5.07
CA LEU A 72 -2.71 11.96 4.06
C LEU A 72 -3.07 13.26 3.32
N PHE A 73 -4.34 13.46 2.94
CA PHE A 73 -4.80 14.70 2.31
C PHE A 73 -4.62 15.92 3.20
N GLU A 74 -4.90 15.80 4.50
CA GLU A 74 -4.66 16.87 5.48
C GLU A 74 -3.18 17.27 5.50
N MET A 75 -2.29 16.27 5.60
CA MET A 75 -0.84 16.48 5.61
C MET A 75 -0.34 17.17 4.34
N VAL A 76 -0.80 16.72 3.17
CA VAL A 76 -0.45 17.34 1.87
C VAL A 76 -0.95 18.78 1.79
N SER A 77 -2.18 19.04 2.22
CA SER A 77 -2.78 20.39 2.23
C SER A 77 -1.99 21.36 3.12
N GLN A 78 -1.46 20.85 4.24
CA GLN A 78 -0.59 21.60 5.16
C GLN A 78 0.88 21.65 4.70
N LYS A 79 1.23 21.05 3.55
CA LYS A 79 2.61 20.89 3.06
C LYS A 79 3.53 20.18 4.07
N ARG A 80 2.98 19.26 4.88
CA ARG A 80 3.68 18.54 5.95
C ARG A 80 4.02 17.12 5.53
N ALA A 81 5.32 16.82 5.39
CA ALA A 81 5.78 15.46 5.15
C ALA A 81 5.59 14.52 6.36
N PRO A 82 5.43 13.21 6.14
CA PRO A 82 5.42 12.24 7.23
C PRO A 82 6.73 12.24 8.03
N ASP A 83 6.59 12.28 9.35
CA ASP A 83 7.73 12.24 10.27
C ASP A 83 8.33 10.82 10.34
N LYS A 84 7.48 9.80 10.25
CA LYS A 84 7.83 8.37 10.24
C LYS A 84 7.62 7.75 8.86
N SER A 85 8.06 6.50 8.69
CA SER A 85 7.64 5.70 7.54
C SER A 85 6.14 5.47 7.63
N THR A 86 5.39 5.90 6.62
CA THR A 86 3.93 5.92 6.59
C THR A 86 3.42 5.10 5.42
N ALA A 87 2.33 4.38 5.62
CA ALA A 87 1.66 3.64 4.57
C ALA A 87 0.17 4.04 4.49
N VAL A 88 -0.38 4.03 3.29
CA VAL A 88 -1.82 4.14 3.03
C VAL A 88 -2.23 2.92 2.22
N ILE A 89 -3.37 2.33 2.58
CA ILE A 89 -3.98 1.21 1.86
C ILE A 89 -5.20 1.77 1.12
N THR A 90 -5.30 1.51 -0.17
CA THR A 90 -6.44 1.93 -1.00
C THR A 90 -7.01 0.73 -1.74
N PHE A 91 -8.31 0.81 -2.03
CA PHE A 91 -9.03 -0.16 -2.84
C PHE A 91 -9.72 0.54 -3.99
N ASP A 92 -9.52 0.03 -5.20
CA ASP A 92 -10.13 0.54 -6.42
C ASP A 92 -11.34 -0.34 -6.81
N ASP A 93 -12.11 0.10 -7.80
CA ASP A 93 -13.27 -0.59 -8.42
C ASP A 93 -14.49 -0.89 -7.54
N GLY A 94 -14.38 -0.83 -6.21
CA GLY A 94 -15.53 -1.00 -5.30
C GLY A 94 -16.06 -2.43 -5.21
N TRP A 95 -15.20 -3.43 -5.37
CA TRP A 95 -15.62 -4.84 -5.32
C TRP A 95 -16.13 -5.24 -3.95
N ARG A 96 -17.20 -6.06 -3.93
CA ARG A 96 -17.85 -6.53 -2.70
C ARG A 96 -16.91 -7.35 -1.80
N ASP A 97 -16.02 -8.12 -2.42
CA ASP A 97 -15.05 -8.97 -1.73
C ASP A 97 -14.10 -8.18 -0.81
N ASN A 98 -13.82 -6.91 -1.11
CA ASN A 98 -13.08 -6.02 -0.23
C ASN A 98 -13.81 -5.82 1.10
N TYR A 99 -15.14 -5.69 1.08
CA TYR A 99 -15.93 -5.63 2.31
C TYR A 99 -15.99 -7.00 3.01
N ASP A 100 -16.20 -8.08 2.25
CA ASP A 100 -16.38 -9.41 2.84
C ASP A 100 -15.06 -9.99 3.42
N TYR A 101 -13.90 -9.68 2.82
CA TYR A 101 -12.62 -10.32 3.14
C TYR A 101 -11.49 -9.36 3.54
N ALA A 102 -11.39 -8.16 2.95
CA ALA A 102 -10.34 -7.19 3.31
C ALA A 102 -10.67 -6.42 4.59
N PHE A 103 -11.90 -5.92 4.72
CA PHE A 103 -12.34 -5.11 5.86
C PHE A 103 -12.17 -5.81 7.21
N PRO A 104 -12.53 -7.10 7.41
CA PRO A 104 -12.28 -7.80 8.67
C PRO A 104 -10.79 -7.89 9.02
N VAL A 105 -9.91 -8.00 8.01
CA VAL A 105 -8.45 -8.05 8.21
C VAL A 105 -7.91 -6.70 8.67
N LEU A 106 -8.38 -5.60 8.07
CA LEU A 106 -8.01 -4.23 8.47
C LEU A 106 -8.43 -3.96 9.91
N MET A 107 -9.68 -4.30 10.27
CA MET A 107 -10.20 -4.19 11.63
C MET A 107 -9.36 -4.99 12.63
N LYS A 108 -9.04 -6.26 12.31
CA LYS A 108 -8.18 -7.11 13.16
C LYS A 108 -6.78 -6.55 13.37
N CYS A 109 -6.27 -5.78 12.42
CA CYS A 109 -4.95 -5.15 12.48
C CYS A 109 -4.98 -3.72 13.01
N ASN A 110 -6.15 -3.17 13.35
CA ASN A 110 -6.38 -1.76 13.68
C ASN A 110 -5.82 -0.80 12.61
N CYS A 111 -5.96 -1.18 11.34
CA CYS A 111 -5.60 -0.33 10.22
C CYS A 111 -6.85 0.41 9.71
N PRO A 112 -6.75 1.72 9.40
CA PRO A 112 -7.81 2.47 8.77
C PRO A 112 -8.06 2.03 7.32
#